data_AF-A0A4V1L141-F1
#
_entry.id   AF-A0A4V1L141-F1
#
_cell.length_a   1.000
_cell.length_b   1.000
_cell.length_c   1.000
_cell.angle_alpha   90.00
_cell.angle_beta   90.00
_cell.angle_gamma   90.00
#
_symmetry.space_group_name_H-M   'P 1'
#
loop_
_entity.id
_entity.type
_entity.pdbx_description
1 polymer ?
#
loop_
_entity_poly.entity_id
_entity_poly.type
_entity_poly.pdbx_seq_one_letter_code
_entity_poly.pdbx_strand_id
1 'polypeptide(L)' 'MTGKRTGELSPGSVARANRQRVDREEGAQALADANRRAVEVRLNMQRLRALREARLLEEASARTALPPPKKKRSKGNAG' A
#
# COMPACT_ATOMS: atom_id res chain seq x y z
N MET A 1 -19.61 30.84 -47.93
CA MET A 1 -18.85 30.37 -46.76
C MET A 1 -18.46 31.59 -45.94
N THR A 2 -19.29 31.94 -44.96
CA THR A 2 -19.18 33.18 -44.16
C THR A 2 -17.94 33.18 -43.28
N GLY A 3 -17.29 34.33 -43.24
CA GLY A 3 -15.95 34.55 -42.70
C GLY A 3 -15.79 34.18 -41.22
N LYS A 4 -14.77 33.37 -40.97
CA LYS A 4 -14.23 33.08 -39.65
C LYS A 4 -13.53 34.34 -39.15
N ARG A 5 -14.20 35.16 -38.34
CA ARG A 5 -13.52 36.22 -37.58
C ARG A 5 -12.82 35.59 -36.38
N THR A 6 -11.50 35.50 -36.50
CA THR A 6 -10.53 35.38 -35.42
C THR A 6 -10.63 36.64 -34.54
N GLY A 7 -11.56 36.63 -33.60
CA GLY A 7 -11.74 37.72 -32.64
C GLY A 7 -12.69 37.27 -31.54
N GLU A 8 -12.11 36.85 -30.42
CA GLU A 8 -12.78 36.51 -29.16
C GLU A 8 -13.70 35.28 -29.23
N LEU A 9 -13.18 34.16 -28.71
CA LEU A 9 -14.04 33.07 -28.25
C LEU A 9 -15.13 33.70 -27.36
N SER A 10 -16.40 33.43 -27.68
CA SER A 10 -17.52 33.81 -26.83
C SER A 10 -17.19 33.53 -25.36
N PRO A 11 -17.55 34.41 -24.40
CA PRO A 11 -17.28 34.20 -22.98
C PRO A 11 -17.69 32.80 -22.47
N GLY A 12 -18.78 32.24 -23.01
CA GLY A 12 -19.23 30.89 -22.69
C GLY A 12 -18.32 29.77 -23.23
N SER A 13 -17.64 29.99 -24.35
CA SER A 13 -16.64 29.06 -24.90
C SER A 13 -15.35 29.09 -24.08
N VAL A 14 -14.91 30.26 -23.62
CA VAL A 14 -13.76 30.40 -22.71
C VAL A 14 -14.06 29.73 -21.36
N ALA A 15 -15.23 29.97 -20.80
CA ALA A 15 -15.65 29.34 -19.54
C ALA A 15 -15.69 27.81 -19.65
N ARG A 16 -16.20 27.25 -20.75
CA ARG A 16 -16.18 25.80 -21.00
C ARG A 16 -14.75 25.26 -21.16
N ALA A 17 -13.90 25.94 -21.91
CA ALA A 17 -12.50 25.54 -22.09
C ALA A 17 -11.74 25.53 -20.76
N ASN A 18 -11.96 26.53 -19.90
CA ASN A 18 -11.35 26.60 -18.58
C ASN A 18 -11.82 25.46 -17.67
N ARG A 19 -13.12 25.15 -17.64
CA ARG A 19 -13.64 24.00 -16.87
C ARG A 19 -13.03 22.69 -17.34
N GLN A 20 -13.01 22.45 -18.66
CA GLN A 20 -12.38 21.25 -19.22
C GLN A 20 -10.89 21.14 -18.88
N ARG A 21 -10.18 22.27 -18.80
CA ARG A 21 -8.77 22.28 -18.39
C ARG A 21 -8.61 21.86 -16.93
N VAL A 22 -9.42 22.44 -16.04
CA VAL A 22 -9.43 22.09 -14.60
C VAL A 22 -9.77 20.61 -14.42
N ASP A 23 -10.83 20.12 -15.07
CA ASP A 23 -11.24 18.71 -14.95
C ASP A 23 -10.11 17.75 -15.38
N ARG A 24 -9.33 18.11 -16.41
CA ARG A 24 -8.18 17.31 -16.87
C ARG A 24 -7.02 17.36 -15.88
N GLU A 25 -6.71 18.54 -15.35
CA GLU A 25 -5.64 18.73 -14.37
C GLU A 25 -5.95 17.96 -13.08
N GLU A 26 -7.17 18.07 -12.56
CA GLU A 26 -7.64 17.33 -11.39
C GLU A 26 -7.69 15.83 -11.65
N GLY A 27 -8.15 15.39 -12.83
CA GLY A 27 -8.13 13.99 -13.22
C GLY A 27 -6.71 13.40 -13.25
N ALA A 28 -5.73 14.15 -13.78
CA ALA A 28 -4.33 13.75 -13.79
C ALA A 28 -3.74 13.66 -12.38
N GLN A 29 -4.07 14.62 -11.51
CA GLN A 29 -3.65 14.59 -10.11
C GLN A 29 -4.24 13.39 -9.34
N ALA A 30 -5.53 13.12 -9.52
CA ALA A 30 -6.20 11.99 -8.88
C ALA A 30 -5.57 10.64 -9.28
N LEU A 31 -5.21 10.47 -10.56
CA LEU A 31 -4.50 9.28 -11.03
C LEU A 31 -3.09 9.18 -10.43
N ALA A 32 -2.37 10.30 -10.34
CA ALA A 32 -1.04 10.33 -9.71
C ALA A 32 -1.10 9.91 -8.24
N ASP A 33 -2.10 10.40 -7.49
CA ASP A 33 -2.28 10.05 -6.08
C ASP A 33 -2.71 8.60 -5.88
N ALA A 34 -3.59 8.08 -6.75
CA ALA A 34 -3.94 6.66 -6.74
C ALA A 34 -2.72 5.77 -6.95
N ASN A 35 -1.85 6.13 -7.89
CA ASN A 35 -0.60 5.41 -8.15
C ASN A 35 0.37 5.46 -6.95
N ARG A 36 0.54 6.63 -6.32
CA ARG A 36 1.36 6.78 -5.11
C ARG A 36 0.88 5.86 -4.00
N ARG A 37 -0.43 5.88 -3.70
CA ARG A 37 -1.04 5.02 -2.67
C ARG A 37 -0.87 3.55 -2.98
N ALA A 38 -1.01 3.14 -4.24
CA ALA A 38 -0.81 1.74 -4.65
C ALA A 38 0.63 1.27 -4.39
N VAL A 39 1.62 2.11 -4.69
CA VAL A 39 3.04 1.83 -4.41
C VAL A 39 3.29 1.73 -2.90
N GLU A 40 2.75 2.67 -2.12
CA GLU A 40 2.88 2.66 -0.66
C GLU A 40 2.30 1.38 -0.02
N VAL A 41 1.11 0.96 -0.46
CA VAL A 41 0.48 -0.29 0.00
C VAL A 41 1.37 -1.49 -0.32
N ARG A 42 1.93 -1.57 -1.54
CA ARG A 42 2.82 -2.66 -1.93
C ARG A 42 4.07 -2.72 -1.05
N LEU A 43 4.70 -1.57 -0.80
CA LEU A 43 5.88 -1.48 0.05
C LEU A 43 5.56 -1.84 1.50
N ASN A 44 4.42 -1.38 2.02
CA ASN A 44 3.95 -1.72 3.36
C ASN A 44 3.73 -3.24 3.50
N MET A 45 3.09 -3.86 2.52
CA MET A 45 2.88 -5.31 2.50
C MET A 45 4.20 -6.09 2.46
N GLN A 46 5.20 -5.61 1.73
CA GLN A 46 6.54 -6.20 1.74
C GLN A 46 7.20 -6.10 3.13
N ARG A 47 7.12 -4.93 3.77
CA ARG A 47 7.64 -4.72 5.13
C ARG A 47 6.93 -5.62 6.15
N LEU A 48 5.60 -5.74 6.07
CA LEU A 48 4.83 -6.61 6.94
C LEU A 48 5.22 -8.08 6.79
N ARG A 49 5.49 -8.55 5.56
CA ARG A 49 5.99 -9.92 5.33
C ARG A 49 7.36 -10.13 5.98
N ALA A 50 8.31 -9.22 5.75
CA ALA A 50 9.64 -9.30 6.34
C ALA A 50 9.58 -9.32 7.89
N LEU A 51 8.73 -8.49 8.49
CA LEU A 51 8.54 -8.48 9.94
C LEU A 51 7.95 -9.78 10.47
N ARG A 52 7.00 -10.40 9.74
CA ARG A 52 6.43 -11.69 10.12
C ARG A 52 7.47 -12.80 10.04
N GLU A 53 8.26 -12.84 8.97
CA GLU A 53 9.33 -13.82 8.82
C GLU A 53 10.38 -13.67 9.93
N ALA A 54 10.82 -12.45 10.24
CA ALA A 54 11.74 -12.18 11.33
C ALA A 54 11.19 -12.67 12.69
N ARG A 55 9.93 -12.36 13.00
CA ARG A 55 9.28 -12.85 14.24
C ARG A 55 9.19 -14.37 14.29
N LEU A 56 8.84 -15.03 13.18
CA LEU A 56 8.77 -16.49 13.14
C LEU A 56 10.14 -17.13 13.38
N LEU A 57 11.22 -16.54 12.86
CA LEU A 57 12.59 -16.99 13.12
C LEU A 57 12.98 -16.78 14.59
N GLU A 58 12.63 -15.64 15.19
CA GLU A 58 12.84 -15.37 16.62
C GLU A 58 12.06 -16.33 17.52
N GLU A 59 10.81 -16.63 17.20
CA GLU A 59 10.00 -17.60 17.95
C GLU A 59 10.55 -19.02 17.80
N ALA A 60 10.98 -19.41 16.61
CA ALA A 60 11.60 -20.70 16.37
C ALA A 60 12.92 -20.83 17.14
N SER A 61 13.76 -19.81 17.13
CA SER A 61 15.04 -19.81 17.86
C SER A 61 14.80 -19.88 19.37
N ALA A 62 13.83 -19.11 19.90
CA ALA A 62 13.44 -19.17 21.30
C ALA A 62 12.95 -20.56 21.71
N ARG A 63 12.18 -21.25 20.85
CA ARG A 63 11.74 -22.63 21.10
C ARG A 63 12.90 -23.63 21.11
N THR A 64 13.88 -23.48 20.23
CA THR A 64 15.07 -24.34 20.22
C THR A 64 16.00 -24.09 21.40
N ALA A 65 15.99 -22.88 21.96
CA ALA A 65 16.78 -22.52 23.13
C ALA A 65 16.19 -23.05 24.46
N LEU A 66 14.95 -23.56 24.46
CA LEU A 66 14.35 -24.15 25.66
C LEU A 66 15.07 -25.45 26.02
N PRO A 67 15.52 -25.61 27.29
CA PRO A 67 16.18 -26.83 27.72
C PRO A 67 15.22 -28.02 27.61
N PRO A 68 15.72 -29.23 27.28
CA PRO A 68 14.88 -30.40 27.10
C PRO A 68 14.12 -30.70 28.41
N PRO A 69 12.87 -31.18 28.33
CA PRO A 69 12.07 -31.47 29.51
C PRO A 69 12.79 -32.53 30.35
N LYS A 70 13.07 -32.21 31.62
CA LYS A 70 13.65 -33.15 32.59
C LYS A 70 12.70 -34.35 32.74
N LYS A 71 13.13 -35.55 32.32
CA LYS A 71 12.39 -36.80 32.55
C LYS A 71 12.17 -36.96 34.06
N LYS A 72 10.92 -36.83 34.52
CA LYS A 72 10.52 -37.28 35.86
C LYS A 72 10.68 -38.80 35.89
N ARG A 73 11.67 -39.31 36.62
CA ARG A 73 11.74 -40.73 36.98
C ARG A 73 10.48 -41.04 37.80
N SER A 74 9.59 -41.87 37.28
CA SER A 74 8.52 -42.45 38.09
C SER A 74 9.21 -43.30 39.16
N LYS A 75 8.96 -42.97 40.43
CA LYS A 75 9.36 -43.83 41.55
C LYS A 75 8.46 -45.06 41.44
N GLY A 76 9.02 -46.14 40.91
CA GLY A 76 8.36 -47.44 40.89
C GLY A 76 8.02 -47.83 42.33
N ASN A 77 6.75 -48.19 42.53
CA ASN A 77 6.25 -48.79 43.75
C ASN A 77 6.91 -50.18 43.86
N ALA A 78 7.89 -50.33 44.75
CA ALA A 78 8.27 -51.59 45.35
C ALA A 78 7.71 -51.50 46.77
N GLY A 79 6.72 -52.27 47.17
CA GLY A 79 6.68 -53.73 47.14
C GLY A 79 6.38 -54.12 48.57
#